data_AF-A0A329RC94-F1
#
_entry.id   AF-A0A329RC94-F1
#
_cell.length_a   1.000
_cell.length_b   1.000
_cell.length_c   1.000
_cell.angle_alpha   90.00
_cell.angle_beta   90.00
_cell.angle_gamma   90.00
#
_symmetry.space_group_name_H-M   'P 1'
#
loop_
_entity.id
_entity.type
_entity.pdbx_description
1 polymer ?
#
loop_
_entity_poly.entity_id
_entity_poly.type
_entity_poly.pdbx_seq_one_letter_code
_entity_poly.pdbx_strand_id
1 'polypeptide(L)'
;MGIAKNITIGGTAVSAASWLVSGIQYRSLATTYTNTSTSTSGTAVSAVINSFAQPTITASNSSVTSTRAATVYIDNAPAAGTNMTLTNTHALWVENGSVYIDSAISSTSISTGSLIVNGGVAVGDDLFSSLIHSVSGTLTNTPSASQSAWNTMTADGVNWLDGSFTTMEDYYGSNGTPVRGAIQIHNGSNGTSTNAMFIGTMTNNDLRLGCNDSIKMTIQQTGRVGIGSSSPGAFLEVSGSISSTIDAGGIGVAYFLKTSGLVSTTGPLSSINVSIKSSNTVLAGAGFYTTSDARLKKDFTKLDNSIADVMVKVEPLLFRYKNDDESVPLQLEYKAQDSLRVGLPHCLNFSKDESMIVENPNLDSEGYRYSVDYSRMVCLLHKLVIKQQKQIDDLQKQIYKLNKLYLP
;
A
#
# COMPACT_ATOMS: atom_id res chain seq x y z
N MET A 1 77.84 -11.14 -19.67
CA MET A 1 77.43 -12.55 -19.50
C MET A 1 76.69 -12.97 -20.76
N GLY A 2 77.19 -13.97 -21.49
CA GLY A 2 76.43 -14.56 -22.59
C GLY A 2 75.36 -15.47 -21.98
N ILE A 3 74.10 -15.06 -22.03
CA ILE A 3 72.98 -15.91 -21.64
C ILE A 3 72.69 -16.86 -22.81
N ALA A 4 72.73 -18.17 -22.53
CA ALA A 4 72.25 -19.19 -23.45
C ALA A 4 70.76 -18.97 -23.76
N LYS A 5 70.24 -19.65 -24.80
CA LYS A 5 68.87 -19.50 -25.33
C LYS A 5 67.77 -19.47 -24.24
N ASN A 6 67.99 -20.09 -23.08
CA ASN A 6 67.11 -20.05 -21.91
C ASN A 6 67.90 -19.75 -20.62
N ILE A 7 67.27 -19.03 -19.68
CA ILE A 7 67.71 -18.93 -18.28
C ILE A 7 66.82 -19.85 -17.45
N THR A 8 67.41 -20.85 -16.78
CA THR A 8 66.71 -21.70 -15.81
C THR A 8 67.22 -21.36 -14.42
N ILE A 9 66.33 -20.97 -13.50
CA ILE A 9 66.68 -20.62 -12.11
C ILE A 9 66.01 -21.66 -11.21
N GLY A 10 66.74 -22.71 -10.80
CA GLY A 10 66.15 -23.88 -10.13
C GLY A 10 67.11 -25.03 -9.90
N GLY A 11 66.74 -25.93 -8.98
CA GLY A 11 67.29 -27.27 -8.76
C GLY A 11 66.25 -28.14 -8.04
N THR A 12 66.43 -29.46 -7.95
CA THR A 12 65.42 -30.37 -7.36
C THR A 12 65.34 -30.32 -5.84
N ALA A 13 66.33 -29.72 -5.15
CA ALA A 13 66.33 -29.50 -3.71
C ALA A 13 67.25 -28.34 -3.32
N VAL A 14 66.77 -27.45 -2.44
CA VAL A 14 67.54 -26.35 -1.85
C VAL A 14 67.22 -26.30 -0.36
N SER A 15 68.21 -26.07 0.51
CA SER A 15 68.04 -26.08 1.97
C SER A 15 68.71 -24.87 2.62
N ALA A 16 68.03 -24.27 3.59
CA ALA A 16 68.52 -23.16 4.42
C ALA A 16 67.83 -23.20 5.80
N ALA A 17 68.43 -22.57 6.82
CA ALA A 17 67.88 -22.58 8.19
C ALA A 17 66.60 -21.75 8.35
N SER A 18 66.46 -20.62 7.63
CA SER A 18 65.25 -19.81 7.51
C SER A 18 65.40 -18.79 6.37
N TRP A 19 64.30 -18.42 5.72
CA TRP A 19 64.29 -17.43 4.62
C TRP A 19 63.19 -16.38 4.74
N LEU A 20 62.16 -16.59 5.58
CA LEU A 20 61.03 -15.66 5.77
C LEU A 20 60.57 -15.05 4.42
N VAL A 21 60.37 -13.72 4.38
CA VAL A 21 60.01 -12.97 3.17
C VAL A 21 61.20 -12.67 2.23
N SER A 22 62.42 -13.10 2.57
CA SER A 22 63.55 -12.98 1.64
C SER A 22 63.41 -13.93 0.45
N GLY A 23 62.70 -15.05 0.61
CA GLY A 23 62.61 -16.07 -0.43
C GLY A 23 63.94 -16.83 -0.61
N ILE A 24 63.85 -18.13 -0.89
CA ILE A 24 65.03 -19.01 -0.99
C ILE A 24 65.56 -19.15 -2.42
N GLN A 25 64.72 -18.89 -3.44
CA GLN A 25 65.02 -19.22 -4.84
C GLN A 25 65.34 -17.99 -5.69
N TYR A 26 64.51 -16.96 -5.63
CA TYR A 26 64.67 -15.70 -6.36
C TYR A 26 64.27 -14.53 -5.46
N ARG A 27 65.12 -13.51 -5.40
CA ARG A 27 64.88 -12.28 -4.65
C ARG A 27 65.39 -11.08 -5.44
N SER A 28 64.54 -10.06 -5.61
CA SER A 28 64.96 -8.71 -5.97
C SER A 28 65.15 -7.88 -4.70
N LEU A 29 66.20 -7.07 -4.64
CA LEU A 29 66.53 -6.26 -3.45
C LEU A 29 65.84 -4.90 -3.52
N ALA A 30 65.51 -4.34 -2.35
CA ALA A 30 65.11 -2.94 -2.24
C ALA A 30 66.25 -2.05 -2.80
N THR A 31 65.97 -1.39 -3.92
CA THR A 31 66.96 -0.63 -4.70
C THR A 31 66.37 0.71 -5.11
N THR A 32 67.13 1.79 -4.95
CA THR A 32 66.74 3.12 -5.43
C THR A 32 67.07 3.24 -6.92
N TYR A 33 66.06 3.48 -7.74
CA TYR A 33 66.21 3.75 -9.18
C TYR A 33 65.98 5.24 -9.47
N THR A 34 67.01 5.93 -9.97
CA THR A 34 66.96 7.39 -10.22
C THR A 34 66.59 7.68 -11.68
N ASN A 35 65.47 8.36 -11.91
CA ASN A 35 65.13 8.91 -13.23
C ASN A 35 65.82 10.26 -13.44
N THR A 36 66.88 10.27 -14.26
CA THR A 36 67.67 11.48 -14.59
C THR A 36 67.24 12.15 -15.89
N SER A 37 66.21 11.62 -16.56
CA SER A 37 65.80 12.04 -17.91
C SER A 37 64.57 12.96 -17.94
N THR A 38 63.70 12.89 -16.94
CA THR A 38 62.57 13.81 -16.82
C THR A 38 63.05 15.18 -16.35
N SER A 39 62.71 16.22 -17.11
CA SER A 39 63.11 17.60 -16.84
C SER A 39 62.55 18.11 -15.51
N THR A 40 63.14 19.17 -14.97
CA THR A 40 62.61 19.89 -13.81
C THR A 40 61.14 20.27 -14.05
N SER A 41 60.28 19.97 -13.07
CA SER A 41 58.82 20.14 -13.15
C SER A 41 58.12 19.35 -14.26
N GLY A 42 58.82 18.40 -14.90
CA GLY A 42 58.25 17.45 -15.85
C GLY A 42 57.54 16.29 -15.14
N THR A 43 56.52 15.74 -15.79
CA THR A 43 55.84 14.51 -15.34
C THR A 43 56.24 13.36 -16.25
N ALA A 44 56.85 12.31 -15.70
CA ALA A 44 57.05 11.07 -16.43
C ALA A 44 55.72 10.32 -16.53
N VAL A 45 55.35 9.85 -17.74
CA VAL A 45 54.09 9.12 -17.96
C VAL A 45 54.07 7.77 -17.23
N SER A 46 55.24 7.14 -17.05
CA SER A 46 55.37 5.87 -16.32
C SER A 46 56.79 5.68 -15.77
N ALA A 47 56.91 4.83 -14.76
CA ALA A 47 58.18 4.33 -14.23
C ALA A 47 57.99 2.88 -13.76
N VAL A 48 58.40 1.91 -14.59
CA VAL A 48 58.21 0.48 -14.33
C VAL A 48 59.54 -0.16 -13.93
N ILE A 49 59.57 -0.89 -12.82
CA ILE A 49 60.80 -1.52 -12.30
C ILE A 49 61.02 -2.92 -12.89
N ASN A 50 59.96 -3.72 -12.97
CA ASN A 50 59.98 -5.03 -13.61
C ASN A 50 58.84 -5.08 -14.63
N SER A 51 59.15 -5.43 -15.88
CA SER A 51 58.17 -5.51 -16.97
C SER A 51 58.25 -6.85 -17.69
N PHE A 52 57.09 -7.34 -18.13
CA PHE A 52 56.95 -8.53 -18.96
C PHE A 52 56.23 -8.13 -20.24
N ALA A 53 56.93 -8.13 -21.38
CA ALA A 53 56.34 -7.80 -22.67
C ALA A 53 55.40 -8.92 -23.16
N GLN A 54 54.44 -8.57 -24.03
CA GLN A 54 53.53 -9.54 -24.63
C GLN A 54 54.30 -10.57 -25.49
N PRO A 55 54.27 -11.88 -25.17
CA PRO A 55 54.84 -12.90 -26.03
C PRO A 55 53.90 -13.23 -27.20
N THR A 56 54.47 -13.62 -28.34
CA THR A 56 53.71 -14.15 -29.50
C THR A 56 53.90 -15.66 -29.60
N ILE A 57 52.80 -16.42 -29.58
CA ILE A 57 52.79 -17.86 -29.88
C ILE A 57 52.31 -18.03 -31.32
N THR A 58 53.06 -18.76 -32.15
CA THR A 58 52.70 -19.05 -33.54
C THR A 58 52.79 -20.54 -33.84
N ALA A 59 52.01 -21.03 -34.80
CA ALA A 59 52.04 -22.41 -35.27
C ALA A 59 52.37 -22.43 -36.77
N SER A 60 53.19 -23.40 -37.20
CA SER A 60 53.53 -23.58 -38.61
C SER A 60 52.41 -24.25 -39.43
N ASN A 61 51.51 -24.98 -38.76
CA ASN A 61 50.39 -25.68 -39.39
C ASN A 61 49.10 -24.86 -39.28
N SER A 62 48.19 -25.06 -40.25
CA SER A 62 46.83 -24.52 -40.17
C SER A 62 46.02 -25.20 -39.06
N SER A 63 45.04 -24.47 -38.51
CA SER A 63 44.05 -24.98 -37.53
C SER A 63 44.63 -25.52 -36.22
N VAL A 64 45.76 -24.98 -35.76
CA VAL A 64 46.30 -25.29 -34.43
C VAL A 64 45.65 -24.39 -33.39
N THR A 65 45.09 -24.99 -32.32
CA THR A 65 44.47 -24.27 -31.21
C THR A 65 45.22 -24.55 -29.91
N SER A 66 45.59 -23.50 -29.17
CA SER A 66 46.05 -23.59 -27.78
C SER A 66 44.91 -23.16 -26.86
N THR A 67 44.51 -24.01 -25.92
CA THR A 67 43.36 -23.77 -25.04
C THR A 67 43.71 -22.91 -23.81
N ARG A 68 44.99 -22.81 -23.45
CA ARG A 68 45.50 -21.99 -22.36
C ARG A 68 46.85 -21.40 -22.75
N ALA A 69 47.07 -20.12 -22.47
CA ALA A 69 48.34 -19.43 -22.63
C ALA A 69 48.43 -18.31 -21.60
N ALA A 70 49.64 -18.01 -21.11
CA ALA A 70 49.86 -16.95 -20.14
C ALA A 70 51.27 -16.37 -20.30
N THR A 71 51.43 -15.07 -20.03
CA THR A 71 52.75 -14.43 -19.89
C THR A 71 53.41 -14.81 -18.57
N VAL A 72 52.60 -14.93 -17.50
CA VAL A 72 53.03 -15.39 -16.17
C VAL A 72 52.11 -16.53 -15.75
N TYR A 73 52.68 -17.69 -15.45
CA TYR A 73 51.95 -18.86 -14.95
C TYR A 73 52.46 -19.22 -13.57
N ILE A 74 51.54 -19.39 -12.62
CA ILE A 74 51.82 -19.94 -11.29
C ILE A 74 51.02 -21.23 -11.19
N ASP A 75 51.72 -22.35 -11.04
CA ASP A 75 51.09 -23.67 -11.07
C ASP A 75 50.19 -23.91 -9.86
N ASN A 76 50.70 -23.59 -8.66
CA ASN A 76 49.98 -23.74 -7.41
C ASN A 76 50.64 -22.94 -6.28
N ALA A 77 49.95 -22.82 -5.14
CA ALA A 77 50.56 -22.38 -3.89
C ALA A 77 51.56 -23.45 -3.36
N PRO A 78 52.50 -23.10 -2.45
CA PRO A 78 53.46 -24.05 -1.91
C PRO A 78 52.79 -25.27 -1.24
N ALA A 79 53.28 -26.48 -1.56
CA ALA A 79 52.82 -27.72 -0.93
C ALA A 79 53.64 -28.05 0.33
N ALA A 80 52.97 -28.55 1.36
CA ALA A 80 53.63 -29.05 2.56
C ALA A 80 54.31 -30.39 2.31
N GLY A 81 55.59 -30.52 2.66
CA GLY A 81 56.26 -31.82 2.73
C GLY A 81 55.91 -32.59 4.00
N THR A 82 56.40 -33.82 4.15
CA THR A 82 56.06 -34.76 5.24
C THR A 82 56.13 -34.15 6.65
N ASN A 83 57.10 -33.27 6.90
CA ASN A 83 57.36 -32.68 8.22
C ASN A 83 57.05 -31.17 8.27
N MET A 84 56.13 -30.69 7.43
CA MET A 84 55.74 -29.28 7.36
C MET A 84 54.22 -29.14 7.47
N THR A 85 53.76 -28.09 8.16
CA THR A 85 52.36 -27.69 8.20
C THR A 85 52.25 -26.28 7.66
N LEU A 86 51.43 -26.07 6.63
CA LEU A 86 51.14 -24.75 6.07
C LEU A 86 49.67 -24.43 6.31
N THR A 87 49.39 -23.32 6.97
CA THR A 87 48.02 -22.94 7.39
C THR A 87 47.38 -21.88 6.48
N ASN A 88 48.20 -21.10 5.77
CA ASN A 88 47.73 -20.06 4.85
C ASN A 88 48.68 -19.98 3.65
N THR A 89 48.36 -20.71 2.59
CA THR A 89 49.21 -20.81 1.39
C THR A 89 48.60 -20.03 0.25
N HIS A 90 49.38 -19.11 -0.32
CA HIS A 90 48.98 -18.30 -1.46
C HIS A 90 49.92 -18.55 -2.63
N ALA A 91 49.36 -18.67 -3.84
CA ALA A 91 50.14 -18.69 -5.07
C ALA A 91 50.77 -17.31 -5.34
N LEU A 92 50.07 -16.23 -4.98
CA LEU A 92 50.53 -14.85 -5.02
C LEU A 92 50.17 -14.17 -3.69
N TRP A 93 51.15 -13.58 -3.01
CA TRP A 93 50.96 -12.83 -1.77
C TRP A 93 51.54 -11.42 -1.92
N VAL A 94 50.70 -10.41 -1.68
CA VAL A 94 51.08 -8.99 -1.67
C VAL A 94 50.85 -8.48 -0.24
N GLU A 95 51.93 -8.11 0.45
CA GLU A 95 51.87 -7.69 1.86
C GLU A 95 51.17 -6.33 2.04
N ASN A 96 51.44 -5.39 1.14
CA ASN A 96 50.88 -4.04 1.17
C ASN A 96 50.90 -3.40 -0.22
N GLY A 97 50.07 -2.38 -0.42
CA GLY A 97 49.90 -1.67 -1.70
C GLY A 97 48.76 -2.23 -2.54
N SER A 98 48.32 -1.45 -3.53
CA SER A 98 47.20 -1.81 -4.41
C SER A 98 47.66 -2.71 -5.56
N VAL A 99 46.83 -3.69 -5.92
CA VAL A 99 46.95 -4.39 -7.20
C VAL A 99 46.13 -3.63 -8.23
N TYR A 100 46.79 -2.99 -9.20
CA TYR A 100 46.15 -2.26 -10.28
C TYR A 100 46.07 -3.12 -11.54
N ILE A 101 44.85 -3.41 -12.01
CA ILE A 101 44.60 -4.18 -13.25
C ILE A 101 43.96 -3.22 -14.25
N ASP A 102 44.78 -2.68 -15.15
CA ASP A 102 44.32 -1.79 -16.21
C ASP A 102 43.84 -2.60 -17.42
N SER A 103 42.57 -2.42 -17.80
CA SER A 103 42.03 -3.01 -19.02
C SER A 103 40.74 -2.30 -19.42
N ALA A 104 40.59 -2.08 -20.73
CA ALA A 104 39.33 -1.59 -21.31
C ALA A 104 38.30 -2.71 -21.54
N ILE A 105 38.62 -3.97 -21.20
CA ILE A 105 37.73 -5.12 -21.43
C ILE A 105 36.63 -5.15 -20.37
N SER A 106 35.39 -4.89 -20.79
CA SER A 106 34.21 -5.03 -19.93
C SER A 106 33.95 -6.49 -19.55
N SER A 107 33.46 -6.71 -18.32
CA SER A 107 32.97 -8.03 -17.92
C SER A 107 31.51 -8.21 -18.34
N THR A 108 31.24 -9.13 -19.26
CA THR A 108 29.89 -9.45 -19.78
C THR A 108 29.47 -10.90 -19.52
N SER A 109 30.37 -11.71 -18.99
CA SER A 109 30.21 -13.12 -18.64
C SER A 109 31.30 -13.55 -17.65
N ILE A 110 31.16 -14.75 -17.07
CA ILE A 110 32.18 -15.34 -16.19
C ILE A 110 33.55 -15.59 -16.84
N SER A 111 33.65 -15.49 -18.17
CA SER A 111 34.89 -15.71 -18.93
C SER A 111 35.49 -14.44 -19.53
N THR A 112 34.97 -13.26 -19.17
CA THR A 112 35.38 -11.97 -19.76
C THR A 112 35.55 -10.91 -18.67
N GLY A 113 36.56 -10.07 -18.80
CA GLY A 113 36.81 -8.95 -17.88
C GLY A 113 38.31 -8.76 -17.62
N SER A 114 38.65 -7.71 -16.88
CA SER A 114 40.02 -7.44 -16.43
C SER A 114 40.51 -8.45 -15.38
N LEU A 115 39.62 -8.87 -14.49
CA LEU A 115 39.82 -9.92 -13.49
C LEU A 115 38.74 -11.00 -13.68
N ILE A 116 39.17 -12.25 -13.81
CA ILE A 116 38.28 -13.41 -13.94
C ILE A 116 38.56 -14.36 -12.77
N VAL A 117 37.51 -14.70 -12.01
CA VAL A 117 37.60 -15.64 -10.87
C VAL A 117 36.52 -16.71 -11.05
N ASN A 118 36.94 -17.94 -11.34
CA ASN A 118 36.01 -19.08 -11.50
C ASN A 118 35.56 -19.68 -10.15
N GLY A 119 36.22 -19.30 -9.04
CA GLY A 119 35.85 -19.69 -7.68
C GLY A 119 35.19 -18.54 -6.90
N GLY A 120 35.10 -18.69 -5.58
CA GLY A 120 34.66 -17.62 -4.69
C GLY A 120 35.73 -16.55 -4.47
N VAL A 121 35.29 -15.34 -4.10
CA VAL A 121 36.16 -14.25 -3.64
C VAL A 121 35.79 -13.94 -2.19
N ALA A 122 36.77 -13.99 -1.30
CA ALA A 122 36.62 -13.49 0.06
C ALA A 122 37.13 -12.04 0.11
N VAL A 123 36.29 -11.14 0.61
CA VAL A 123 36.65 -9.73 0.87
C VAL A 123 36.40 -9.49 2.35
N GLY A 124 37.47 -9.15 3.09
CA GLY A 124 37.40 -8.98 4.55
C GLY A 124 36.83 -7.63 5.00
N ASP A 125 36.67 -6.70 4.06
CA ASP A 125 36.22 -5.32 4.25
C ASP A 125 35.25 -4.95 3.11
N ASP A 126 35.05 -3.67 2.85
CA ASP A 126 34.14 -3.18 1.80
C ASP A 126 34.56 -3.57 0.37
N LEU A 127 33.58 -3.95 -0.45
CA LEU A 127 33.70 -4.08 -1.90
C LEU A 127 32.98 -2.91 -2.59
N PHE A 128 33.73 -2.02 -3.22
CA PHE A 128 33.17 -0.93 -4.03
C PHE A 128 33.01 -1.37 -5.49
N SER A 129 31.80 -1.25 -6.03
CA SER A 129 31.52 -1.46 -7.47
C SER A 129 30.74 -0.28 -8.05
N SER A 130 31.05 0.11 -9.28
CA SER A 130 30.60 1.39 -9.83
C SER A 130 29.23 1.37 -10.51
N LEU A 131 28.71 0.22 -10.96
CA LEU A 131 27.49 0.24 -11.79
C LEU A 131 26.58 -1.00 -11.67
N ILE A 132 27.10 -2.23 -11.66
CA ILE A 132 26.26 -3.45 -11.68
C ILE A 132 26.88 -4.58 -10.85
N HIS A 133 26.16 -5.03 -9.80
CA HIS A 133 26.32 -6.37 -9.23
C HIS A 133 25.35 -7.32 -9.96
N SER A 134 25.81 -7.97 -11.03
CA SER A 134 25.02 -8.97 -11.75
C SER A 134 25.22 -10.33 -11.10
N VAL A 135 24.17 -10.87 -10.49
CA VAL A 135 24.19 -12.17 -9.83
C VAL A 135 23.29 -13.11 -10.61
N SER A 136 23.87 -14.16 -11.22
CA SER A 136 23.11 -15.19 -11.96
C SER A 136 22.45 -16.25 -11.06
N GLY A 137 22.76 -16.22 -9.75
CA GLY A 137 22.19 -17.08 -8.72
C GLY A 137 21.58 -16.28 -7.56
N THR A 138 21.70 -16.78 -6.34
CA THR A 138 21.19 -16.11 -5.14
C THR A 138 22.25 -15.18 -4.54
N LEU A 139 21.86 -13.94 -4.25
CA LEU A 139 22.61 -13.06 -3.34
C LEU A 139 22.17 -13.35 -1.90
N THR A 140 23.07 -13.88 -1.08
CA THR A 140 22.80 -14.17 0.33
C THR A 140 23.66 -13.26 1.21
N ASN A 141 23.02 -12.32 1.90
CA ASN A 141 23.67 -11.59 2.98
C ASN A 141 23.45 -12.40 4.25
N THR A 142 24.51 -12.88 4.92
CA THR A 142 24.41 -13.53 6.23
C THR A 142 25.18 -12.68 7.24
N PRO A 143 24.53 -12.10 8.26
CA PRO A 143 25.21 -11.26 9.22
C PRO A 143 26.14 -12.09 10.10
N SER A 144 27.32 -11.53 10.38
CA SER A 144 28.23 -12.03 11.40
C SER A 144 27.94 -11.45 12.80
N ALA A 145 27.07 -10.45 12.92
CA ALA A 145 26.65 -9.79 14.17
C ALA A 145 25.29 -9.07 14.03
N SER A 146 24.75 -8.51 15.12
CA SER A 146 23.49 -7.73 15.12
C SER A 146 23.60 -6.49 14.22
N GLN A 147 22.82 -6.45 13.13
CA GLN A 147 22.75 -5.31 12.21
C GLN A 147 21.34 -4.70 12.18
N SER A 148 21.25 -3.40 11.90
CA SER A 148 19.98 -2.67 11.80
C SER A 148 19.13 -3.06 10.57
N ALA A 149 19.74 -3.66 9.53
CA ALA A 149 19.07 -4.22 8.36
C ALA A 149 19.98 -5.23 7.63
N TRP A 150 19.39 -6.14 6.84
CA TRP A 150 20.12 -7.11 6.00
C TRP A 150 20.55 -6.53 4.65
N ASN A 151 19.79 -5.52 4.18
CA ASN A 151 20.07 -4.73 2.99
C ASN A 151 19.65 -3.29 3.31
N THR A 152 20.57 -2.35 3.20
CA THR A 152 20.29 -0.91 3.29
C THR A 152 20.49 -0.32 1.91
N MET A 153 19.40 0.09 1.29
CA MET A 153 19.43 0.89 0.07
C MET A 153 19.23 2.34 0.49
N THR A 154 20.14 3.24 0.09
CA THR A 154 20.02 4.68 0.35
C THR A 154 19.80 5.40 -0.96
N ALA A 155 18.78 6.23 -1.02
CA ALA A 155 18.42 7.00 -2.20
C ALA A 155 19.28 8.26 -2.29
N ASP A 156 20.08 8.43 -3.34
CA ASP A 156 20.66 9.71 -3.74
C ASP A 156 20.26 10.02 -5.20
N GLY A 157 19.47 11.07 -5.41
CA GLY A 157 18.94 11.33 -6.75
C GLY A 157 18.02 12.54 -6.83
N VAL A 158 17.95 13.14 -8.02
CA VAL A 158 17.22 14.39 -8.30
C VAL A 158 15.98 14.15 -9.18
N ASN A 159 15.57 12.89 -9.42
CA ASN A 159 14.76 12.55 -10.59
C ASN A 159 13.53 11.65 -10.31
N TRP A 160 12.36 12.34 -10.31
CA TRP A 160 10.99 11.97 -10.77
C TRP A 160 9.83 11.74 -9.77
N LEU A 161 8.62 11.91 -10.34
CA LEU A 161 7.27 12.30 -9.88
C LEU A 161 7.07 13.81 -9.62
N ASP A 162 7.93 14.45 -8.84
CA ASP A 162 7.93 15.90 -8.56
C ASP A 162 9.33 16.48 -8.25
N GLY A 163 10.38 15.65 -8.40
CA GLY A 163 11.76 15.96 -7.98
C GLY A 163 12.07 15.61 -6.53
N SER A 164 11.12 15.00 -5.80
CA SER A 164 11.25 14.73 -4.38
C SER A 164 11.47 13.25 -4.02
N PHE A 165 11.33 12.31 -4.97
CA PHE A 165 11.51 10.86 -4.77
C PHE A 165 12.67 10.30 -5.61
N THR A 166 13.36 9.29 -5.06
CA THR A 166 14.38 8.49 -5.77
C THR A 166 13.98 7.01 -5.76
N THR A 167 14.17 6.34 -6.91
CA THR A 167 13.87 4.91 -7.05
C THR A 167 14.94 4.07 -6.35
N MET A 168 14.51 3.25 -5.41
CA MET A 168 15.35 2.29 -4.69
C MET A 168 15.46 1.00 -5.48
N GLU A 169 14.30 0.46 -5.85
CA GLU A 169 14.20 -0.81 -6.55
C GLU A 169 13.30 -0.64 -7.77
N ASP A 170 13.74 -1.15 -8.91
CA ASP A 170 13.05 -1.04 -10.19
C ASP A 170 12.82 -2.45 -10.75
N TYR A 171 11.56 -2.77 -11.01
CA TYR A 171 11.12 -4.10 -11.45
C TYR A 171 10.61 -4.00 -12.88
N TYR A 172 11.12 -4.84 -13.78
CA TYR A 172 10.68 -4.89 -15.17
C TYR A 172 10.20 -6.28 -15.56
N GLY A 173 9.06 -6.35 -16.25
CA GLY A 173 8.69 -7.54 -17.01
C GLY A 173 9.65 -7.76 -18.19
N SER A 174 9.87 -9.01 -18.60
CA SER A 174 10.74 -9.35 -19.74
C SER A 174 10.02 -9.42 -21.09
N ASN A 175 8.78 -8.91 -21.17
CA ASN A 175 7.95 -8.96 -22.38
C ASN A 175 8.08 -7.68 -23.23
N GLY A 176 7.55 -7.69 -24.47
CA GLY A 176 7.69 -6.58 -25.42
C GLY A 176 7.03 -5.26 -25.01
N THR A 177 6.14 -5.28 -24.02
CA THR A 177 5.56 -4.10 -23.35
C THR A 177 5.69 -4.27 -21.84
N PRO A 178 6.89 -4.05 -21.28
CA PRO A 178 7.20 -4.38 -19.91
C PRO A 178 6.38 -3.56 -18.92
N VAL A 179 5.75 -4.25 -17.98
CA VAL A 179 5.25 -3.61 -16.77
C VAL A 179 6.47 -3.17 -15.96
N ARG A 180 6.46 -1.92 -15.52
CA ARG A 180 7.49 -1.38 -14.63
C ARG A 180 6.89 -1.15 -13.25
N GLY A 181 7.49 -1.71 -12.21
CA GLY A 181 7.16 -1.45 -10.81
C GLY A 181 8.34 -0.80 -10.11
N ALA A 182 8.09 -0.02 -9.06
CA ALA A 182 9.16 0.60 -8.28
C ALA A 182 8.83 0.71 -6.79
N ILE A 183 9.88 0.63 -5.97
CA ILE A 183 9.89 1.19 -4.61
C ILE A 183 10.71 2.47 -4.66
N GLN A 184 10.16 3.57 -4.19
CA GLN A 184 10.81 4.89 -4.19
C GLN A 184 10.71 5.52 -2.81
N ILE A 185 11.71 6.33 -2.46
CA ILE A 185 11.80 7.00 -1.16
C ILE A 185 11.95 8.49 -1.40
N HIS A 186 11.21 9.28 -0.63
CA HIS A 186 11.35 10.73 -0.63
C HIS A 186 12.74 11.14 -0.10
N ASN A 187 13.51 11.87 -0.90
CA ASN A 187 14.84 12.38 -0.54
C ASN A 187 15.13 13.79 -1.10
N GLY A 188 14.14 14.49 -1.67
CA GLY A 188 14.29 15.86 -2.18
C GLY A 188 14.13 16.96 -1.13
N SER A 189 14.61 18.17 -1.46
CA SER A 189 14.61 19.35 -0.56
C SER A 189 13.29 20.14 -0.52
N ASN A 190 12.29 19.81 -1.34
CA ASN A 190 11.00 20.49 -1.30
C ASN A 190 10.22 20.02 -0.05
N GLY A 191 10.30 20.81 1.02
CA GLY A 191 9.59 20.64 2.28
C GLY A 191 8.07 20.75 2.13
N THR A 192 7.49 19.80 1.41
CA THR A 192 6.06 19.50 1.49
C THR A 192 5.86 18.51 2.64
N SER A 193 4.62 18.37 3.14
CA SER A 193 4.28 17.48 4.28
C SER A 193 4.41 15.97 3.96
N THR A 194 5.30 15.58 3.04
CA THR A 194 5.23 14.42 2.14
C THR A 194 6.49 13.55 2.17
N ASN A 195 7.19 13.49 3.31
CA ASN A 195 8.22 12.47 3.55
C ASN A 195 7.56 11.08 3.57
N ALA A 196 7.50 10.41 2.42
CA ALA A 196 6.80 9.14 2.25
C ALA A 196 7.63 8.14 1.42
N MET A 197 7.20 6.89 1.46
CA MET A 197 7.62 5.84 0.54
C MET A 197 6.53 5.67 -0.52
N PHE A 198 6.94 5.50 -1.78
CA PHE A 198 6.08 5.03 -2.86
C PHE A 198 6.36 3.55 -3.13
N ILE A 199 5.31 2.75 -3.25
CA ILE A 199 5.36 1.37 -3.74
C ILE A 199 4.28 1.26 -4.81
N GLY A 200 4.64 0.98 -6.05
CA GLY A 200 3.63 0.96 -7.12
C GLY A 200 4.18 0.64 -8.50
N THR A 201 3.28 0.68 -9.48
CA THR A 201 3.62 0.59 -10.90
C THR A 201 3.97 1.98 -11.45
N MET A 202 4.98 2.02 -12.32
CA MET A 202 5.40 3.23 -13.05
C MET A 202 4.81 3.28 -14.47
N THR A 203 4.31 2.15 -14.96
CA THR A 203 3.54 2.06 -16.20
C THR A 203 2.05 2.05 -15.91
N ASN A 204 1.22 2.18 -16.95
CA ASN A 204 -0.23 2.22 -16.86
C ASN A 204 -0.86 0.83 -16.57
N ASN A 205 -0.45 0.21 -15.47
CA ASN A 205 -0.81 -1.13 -15.04
C ASN A 205 -1.17 -1.14 -13.55
N ASP A 206 -1.90 -2.16 -13.10
CA ASP A 206 -2.32 -2.27 -11.71
C ASP A 206 -1.17 -2.67 -10.78
N LEU A 207 -1.13 -2.13 -9.55
CA LEU A 207 -0.38 -2.71 -8.44
C LEU A 207 -1.21 -3.83 -7.80
N ARG A 208 -0.62 -5.00 -7.55
CA ARG A 208 -1.31 -6.15 -6.97
C ARG A 208 -0.56 -6.71 -5.76
N LEU A 209 -1.29 -7.00 -4.70
CA LEU A 209 -0.80 -7.65 -3.48
C LEU A 209 -1.51 -8.99 -3.32
N GLY A 210 -0.82 -10.05 -2.91
CA GLY A 210 -1.36 -11.41 -2.92
C GLY A 210 -0.74 -12.37 -1.89
N CYS A 211 -1.38 -13.53 -1.71
CA CYS A 211 -0.86 -14.66 -0.95
C CYS A 211 -1.29 -15.98 -1.61
N ASN A 212 -0.49 -17.05 -1.45
CA ASN A 212 -0.73 -18.36 -2.09
C ASN A 212 -0.97 -18.25 -3.61
N ASP A 213 -0.09 -17.52 -4.30
CA ASP A 213 -0.16 -17.28 -5.76
C ASP A 213 -1.52 -16.72 -6.23
N SER A 214 -2.15 -15.85 -5.41
CA SER A 214 -3.47 -15.29 -5.66
C SER A 214 -3.55 -13.83 -5.22
N ILE A 215 -4.11 -12.97 -6.08
CA ILE A 215 -4.29 -11.53 -5.83
C ILE A 215 -5.36 -11.33 -4.75
N LYS A 216 -5.02 -10.58 -3.70
CA LYS A 216 -5.90 -10.21 -2.58
C LYS A 216 -6.21 -8.72 -2.55
N MET A 217 -5.37 -7.87 -3.12
CA MET A 217 -5.65 -6.45 -3.29
C MET A 217 -5.08 -5.97 -4.63
N THR A 218 -5.81 -5.09 -5.30
CA THR A 218 -5.47 -4.47 -6.57
C THR A 218 -5.65 -2.97 -6.42
N ILE A 219 -4.66 -2.18 -6.82
CA ILE A 219 -4.81 -0.75 -7.06
C ILE A 219 -4.68 -0.57 -8.56
N GLN A 220 -5.77 -0.24 -9.23
CA GLN A 220 -5.77 0.00 -10.67
C GLN A 220 -5.08 1.31 -10.98
N GLN A 221 -4.50 1.41 -12.18
CA GLN A 221 -3.96 2.69 -12.69
C GLN A 221 -5.00 3.82 -12.69
N THR A 222 -6.30 3.49 -12.75
CA THR A 222 -7.41 4.44 -12.65
C THR A 222 -7.66 4.98 -11.24
N GLY A 223 -6.81 4.64 -10.25
CA GLY A 223 -6.92 5.07 -8.86
C GLY A 223 -7.96 4.31 -8.03
N ARG A 224 -8.50 3.20 -8.56
CA ARG A 224 -9.49 2.36 -7.85
C ARG A 224 -8.79 1.26 -7.07
N VAL A 225 -9.21 1.06 -5.83
CA VAL A 225 -8.69 0.03 -4.94
C VAL A 225 -9.72 -1.09 -4.82
N GLY A 226 -9.32 -2.30 -5.21
CA GLY A 226 -10.07 -3.54 -5.04
C GLY A 226 -9.41 -4.45 -4.00
N ILE A 227 -10.09 -4.86 -2.94
CA ILE A 227 -9.64 -5.97 -2.08
C ILE A 227 -10.46 -7.19 -2.48
N GLY A 228 -9.84 -8.32 -2.85
CA GLY A 228 -10.50 -9.50 -3.40
C GLY A 228 -11.13 -9.30 -4.79
N SER A 229 -10.86 -8.18 -5.46
CA SER A 229 -11.30 -7.85 -6.82
C SER A 229 -10.10 -7.36 -7.64
N SER A 230 -9.97 -7.84 -8.87
CA SER A 230 -9.01 -7.32 -9.86
C SER A 230 -9.61 -6.25 -10.76
N SER A 231 -10.90 -5.94 -10.61
CA SER A 231 -11.63 -5.01 -11.47
C SER A 231 -12.67 -4.21 -10.68
N PRO A 232 -12.25 -3.40 -9.70
CA PRO A 232 -13.15 -2.63 -8.85
C PRO A 232 -14.07 -1.69 -9.66
N GLY A 233 -15.39 -1.81 -9.44
CA GLY A 233 -16.44 -0.99 -10.02
C GLY A 233 -16.56 0.40 -9.37
N ALA A 234 -16.04 0.57 -8.15
CA ALA A 234 -15.98 1.82 -7.40
C ALA A 234 -14.54 2.20 -7.03
N PHE A 235 -14.31 3.42 -6.50
CA PHE A 235 -12.97 3.87 -6.06
C PHE A 235 -12.40 3.01 -4.92
N LEU A 236 -13.25 2.45 -4.06
CA LEU A 236 -12.90 1.41 -3.12
C LEU A 236 -13.96 0.31 -3.19
N GLU A 237 -13.57 -0.85 -3.68
CA GLU A 237 -14.36 -2.08 -3.67
C GLU A 237 -13.64 -3.11 -2.81
N VAL A 238 -14.36 -3.80 -1.95
CA VAL A 238 -13.82 -4.93 -1.19
C VAL A 238 -14.72 -6.12 -1.57
N SER A 239 -14.31 -6.86 -2.60
CA SER A 239 -14.92 -8.10 -3.07
C SER A 239 -14.53 -9.25 -2.14
N GLY A 240 -15.52 -10.07 -1.77
CA GLY A 240 -15.34 -11.03 -0.68
C GLY A 240 -15.14 -10.36 0.69
N SER A 241 -15.03 -9.02 0.76
CA SER A 241 -15.55 -8.34 1.94
C SER A 241 -16.96 -8.82 2.08
N ILE A 242 -17.26 -9.29 3.26
CA ILE A 242 -18.63 -9.29 3.72
C ILE A 242 -18.93 -7.82 4.03
N SER A 243 -19.00 -7.01 3.00
CA SER A 243 -19.97 -5.95 2.93
C SER A 243 -20.66 -6.21 1.63
N SER A 244 -21.70 -7.04 1.65
CA SER A 244 -22.54 -7.27 0.48
C SER A 244 -22.94 -5.90 -0.09
N THR A 245 -22.32 -5.44 -1.17
CA THR A 245 -22.94 -4.46 -2.06
C THR A 245 -23.32 -5.19 -3.33
N ILE A 246 -24.47 -5.86 -3.17
CA ILE A 246 -25.38 -6.44 -4.15
C ILE A 246 -24.78 -6.63 -5.55
N ASP A 247 -24.23 -7.84 -5.74
CA ASP A 247 -24.31 -8.68 -6.96
C ASP A 247 -23.28 -8.51 -8.10
N ALA A 248 -22.48 -9.56 -8.30
CA ALA A 248 -21.60 -9.77 -9.45
C ALA A 248 -22.15 -10.82 -10.45
N GLY A 249 -23.45 -11.19 -10.38
CA GLY A 249 -24.09 -12.17 -11.26
C GLY A 249 -25.12 -11.61 -12.24
N GLY A 250 -25.56 -10.37 -12.05
CA GLY A 250 -26.56 -9.71 -12.88
C GLY A 250 -27.84 -9.42 -12.09
N ILE A 251 -28.11 -8.11 -11.97
CA ILE A 251 -29.18 -7.42 -11.22
C ILE A 251 -28.84 -7.12 -9.75
N GLY A 252 -27.76 -6.35 -9.56
CA GLY A 252 -27.36 -5.78 -8.28
C GLY A 252 -27.68 -4.32 -8.05
N VAL A 253 -28.23 -3.98 -6.87
CA VAL A 253 -28.75 -2.64 -6.48
C VAL A 253 -28.11 -2.22 -5.14
N ALA A 254 -27.59 -1.00 -4.93
CA ALA A 254 -26.81 -0.60 -3.71
C ALA A 254 -27.55 0.01 -2.48
N TYR A 255 -27.79 -0.76 -1.39
CA TYR A 255 -28.55 -0.48 -0.13
C TYR A 255 -27.89 0.52 0.87
N PHE A 256 -28.58 1.61 1.30
CA PHE A 256 -28.26 2.40 2.52
C PHE A 256 -29.14 1.93 3.71
N LEU A 257 -28.58 1.18 4.68
CA LEU A 257 -29.33 0.43 5.70
C LEU A 257 -29.19 0.98 7.16
N LYS A 258 -30.26 1.10 7.98
CA LYS A 258 -30.50 0.21 9.14
C LYS A 258 -31.17 -0.97 8.48
N THR A 259 -31.11 -2.15 9.09
CA THR A 259 -32.12 -3.22 8.96
C THR A 259 -33.01 -3.14 7.68
N SER A 260 -32.39 -3.34 6.51
CA SER A 260 -32.99 -3.70 5.18
C SER A 260 -33.68 -2.64 4.23
N GLY A 261 -33.00 -1.79 3.43
CA GLY A 261 -33.54 -1.10 2.19
C GLY A 261 -32.82 0.19 1.67
N LEU A 262 -32.94 0.64 0.37
CA LEU A 262 -31.93 1.29 -0.55
C LEU A 262 -32.16 2.74 -1.08
N VAL A 263 -31.14 3.57 -1.44
CA VAL A 263 -31.28 4.79 -2.32
C VAL A 263 -30.02 5.07 -3.21
N SER A 264 -30.15 5.31 -4.54
CA SER A 264 -29.04 5.66 -5.50
C SER A 264 -29.47 6.67 -6.60
N THR A 265 -28.60 7.50 -7.23
CA THR A 265 -28.92 8.19 -8.52
C THR A 265 -27.72 8.59 -9.44
N THR A 266 -27.97 8.71 -10.77
CA THR A 266 -27.22 9.58 -11.73
C THR A 266 -28.12 10.07 -12.90
N GLY A 267 -28.09 11.38 -13.23
CA GLY A 267 -28.84 12.13 -14.29
C GLY A 267 -29.08 13.61 -13.89
N PRO A 268 -29.22 14.63 -14.78
CA PRO A 268 -28.84 16.04 -14.48
C PRO A 268 -29.57 16.64 -13.26
N LEU A 269 -28.78 17.22 -12.35
CA LEU A 269 -29.15 17.41 -10.95
C LEU A 269 -29.91 18.71 -10.69
N SER A 270 -31.21 18.59 -10.45
CA SER A 270 -31.87 19.29 -9.34
C SER A 270 -31.76 18.40 -8.09
N SER A 271 -30.98 18.81 -7.08
CA SER A 271 -30.96 18.29 -5.70
C SER A 271 -31.06 16.74 -5.51
N ILE A 272 -29.95 16.03 -5.28
CA ILE A 272 -30.01 14.59 -4.90
C ILE A 272 -30.32 14.44 -3.40
N ASN A 273 -31.33 13.66 -3.05
CA ASN A 273 -31.60 13.25 -1.67
C ASN A 273 -30.72 12.05 -1.26
N VAL A 274 -30.05 12.16 -0.12
CA VAL A 274 -29.24 11.10 0.51
C VAL A 274 -30.04 10.48 1.67
N SER A 275 -30.08 9.15 1.78
CA SER A 275 -30.75 8.43 2.89
C SER A 275 -29.73 7.84 3.84
N ILE A 276 -29.84 8.15 5.13
CA ILE A 276 -28.99 7.66 6.22
C ILE A 276 -29.89 6.90 7.19
N LYS A 277 -29.53 5.66 7.52
CA LYS A 277 -30.34 4.83 8.41
C LYS A 277 -29.42 4.33 9.54
N SER A 278 -29.60 4.87 10.76
CA SER A 278 -28.70 4.70 11.93
C SER A 278 -29.38 4.01 13.13
N SER A 279 -28.92 2.84 13.57
CA SER A 279 -29.63 1.98 14.55
C SER A 279 -29.99 2.59 15.90
N ASN A 280 -29.37 3.70 16.29
CA ASN A 280 -29.69 4.42 17.52
C ASN A 280 -30.24 5.82 17.21
N THR A 281 -29.37 6.82 17.08
CA THR A 281 -29.76 8.21 16.76
C THR A 281 -28.95 8.76 15.58
N VAL A 282 -29.50 9.77 14.91
CA VAL A 282 -28.73 10.68 14.04
C VAL A 282 -28.58 11.98 14.83
N LEU A 283 -27.36 12.32 15.23
CA LEU A 283 -27.10 13.63 15.83
C LEU A 283 -27.14 14.71 14.75
N ALA A 284 -28.17 15.55 14.78
CA ALA A 284 -28.27 16.74 13.95
C ALA A 284 -28.12 17.99 14.84
N GLY A 285 -27.07 18.79 14.61
CA GLY A 285 -26.80 19.99 15.41
C GLY A 285 -27.78 21.16 15.19
N ALA A 286 -28.66 21.08 14.19
CA ALA A 286 -29.63 22.12 13.87
C ALA A 286 -31.03 21.57 13.60
N GLY A 287 -31.17 20.51 12.79
CA GLY A 287 -32.45 19.84 12.56
C GLY A 287 -32.56 19.17 11.20
N PHE A 288 -33.72 18.57 10.93
CA PHE A 288 -34.07 17.96 9.64
C PHE A 288 -34.97 18.90 8.84
N TYR A 289 -34.57 19.24 7.62
CA TYR A 289 -35.37 20.07 6.72
C TYR A 289 -36.38 19.20 5.95
N THR A 290 -37.67 19.40 6.20
CA THR A 290 -38.75 18.80 5.41
C THR A 290 -39.38 19.87 4.52
N THR A 291 -39.21 19.76 3.20
CA THR A 291 -39.71 20.77 2.26
C THR A 291 -41.19 20.55 1.96
N SER A 292 -41.95 21.65 1.88
CA SER A 292 -43.40 21.61 1.56
C SER A 292 -43.82 22.71 0.59
N ASP A 293 -42.93 23.08 -0.34
CA ASP A 293 -43.19 24.13 -1.32
C ASP A 293 -44.43 23.81 -2.16
N ALA A 294 -45.41 24.73 -2.16
CA ALA A 294 -46.67 24.55 -2.85
C ALA A 294 -46.50 24.49 -4.38
N ARG A 295 -45.41 25.03 -4.95
CA ARG A 295 -45.13 24.94 -6.39
C ARG A 295 -44.78 23.52 -6.83
N LEU A 296 -44.36 22.67 -5.89
CA LEU A 296 -43.99 21.26 -6.13
C LEU A 296 -45.11 20.29 -5.73
N LYS A 297 -46.29 20.79 -5.33
CA LYS A 297 -47.43 20.00 -4.86
C LYS A 297 -48.72 20.49 -5.55
N LYS A 298 -49.70 19.62 -5.69
CA LYS A 298 -51.03 19.96 -6.23
C LYS A 298 -52.13 19.26 -5.43
N ASP A 299 -53.38 19.60 -5.73
CA ASP A 299 -54.58 18.97 -5.15
C ASP A 299 -54.73 19.18 -3.62
N PHE A 300 -54.36 20.36 -3.15
CA PHE A 300 -54.52 20.74 -1.74
C PHE A 300 -56.00 20.76 -1.33
N THR A 301 -56.38 19.84 -0.45
CA THR A 301 -57.72 19.77 0.15
C THR A 301 -57.63 19.97 1.66
N LYS A 302 -58.64 20.65 2.24
CA LYS A 302 -58.68 20.84 3.70
C LYS A 302 -58.86 19.50 4.40
N LEU A 303 -58.07 19.29 5.46
CA LEU A 303 -58.27 18.14 6.34
C LEU A 303 -59.62 18.26 7.05
N ASP A 304 -60.42 17.19 6.95
CA ASP A 304 -61.71 17.07 7.62
C ASP A 304 -61.54 17.02 9.14
N ASN A 305 -62.46 17.66 9.87
CA ASN A 305 -62.40 17.72 11.33
C ASN A 305 -62.55 16.33 11.96
N SER A 306 -63.36 15.45 11.38
CA SER A 306 -63.57 14.09 11.89
C SER A 306 -62.28 13.28 11.96
N ILE A 307 -61.33 13.55 11.05
CA ILE A 307 -60.01 12.90 11.04
C ILE A 307 -59.12 13.45 12.16
N ALA A 308 -59.16 14.75 12.43
CA ALA A 308 -58.40 15.31 13.54
C ALA A 308 -59.03 14.93 14.91
N ASP A 309 -60.36 14.84 14.99
CA ASP A 309 -61.11 14.56 16.22
C ASP A 309 -60.79 13.20 16.84
N VAL A 310 -60.46 12.20 16.02
CA VAL A 310 -60.07 10.89 16.52
C VAL A 310 -58.69 10.90 17.19
N MET A 311 -57.84 11.90 16.91
CA MET A 311 -56.51 12.02 17.52
C MET A 311 -56.58 12.26 19.03
N VAL A 312 -57.66 12.88 19.54
CA VAL A 312 -57.88 13.05 20.99
C VAL A 312 -58.02 11.71 21.71
N LYS A 313 -58.34 10.63 20.99
CA LYS A 313 -58.48 9.27 21.54
C LYS A 313 -57.16 8.51 21.60
N VAL A 314 -56.04 9.11 21.17
CA VAL A 314 -54.69 8.53 21.25
C VAL A 314 -53.95 9.16 22.43
N GLU A 315 -53.47 8.32 23.34
CA GLU A 315 -52.79 8.77 24.57
C GLU A 315 -51.26 8.63 24.44
N PRO A 316 -50.48 9.64 24.88
CA PRO A 316 -49.04 9.49 25.04
C PRO A 316 -48.74 8.62 26.27
N LEU A 317 -47.77 7.73 26.13
CA LEU A 317 -47.44 6.71 27.14
C LEU A 317 -45.94 6.74 27.47
N LEU A 318 -45.62 6.20 28.64
CA LEU A 318 -44.24 5.96 29.07
C LEU A 318 -43.94 4.46 28.97
N PHE A 319 -42.79 4.09 28.41
CA PHE A 319 -42.43 2.67 28.22
C PHE A 319 -40.92 2.40 28.36
N ARG A 320 -40.57 1.12 28.50
CA ARG A 320 -39.23 0.57 28.26
C ARG A 320 -39.33 -0.52 27.22
N TYR A 321 -38.24 -0.83 26.53
CA TYR A 321 -38.25 -1.98 25.63
C TYR A 321 -38.37 -3.28 26.43
N LYS A 322 -38.93 -4.34 25.81
CA LYS A 322 -39.15 -5.64 26.47
C LYS A 322 -37.87 -6.25 27.09
N ASN A 323 -36.70 -5.87 26.59
CA ASN A 323 -35.40 -6.38 27.05
C ASN A 323 -34.64 -5.39 27.97
N ASP A 324 -35.19 -4.21 28.22
CA ASP A 324 -34.60 -3.25 29.14
C ASP A 324 -34.86 -3.70 30.58
N ASP A 325 -33.87 -3.51 31.44
CA ASP A 325 -34.05 -3.69 32.88
C ASP A 325 -34.72 -2.47 33.54
N GLU A 326 -35.01 -2.57 34.85
CA GLU A 326 -35.71 -1.52 35.60
C GLU A 326 -34.87 -0.25 35.82
N SER A 327 -33.55 -0.31 35.60
CA SER A 327 -32.66 0.84 35.75
C SER A 327 -32.75 1.81 34.57
N VAL A 328 -33.22 1.36 33.41
CA VAL A 328 -33.42 2.21 32.24
C VAL A 328 -34.60 3.17 32.50
N PRO A 329 -34.44 4.50 32.29
CA PRO A 329 -35.54 5.44 32.42
C PRO A 329 -36.66 5.15 31.41
N LEU A 330 -37.90 5.41 31.82
CA LEU A 330 -39.03 5.35 30.91
C LEU A 330 -38.90 6.39 29.79
N GLN A 331 -39.23 5.98 28.57
CA GLN A 331 -39.24 6.82 27.37
C GLN A 331 -40.68 7.23 27.03
N LEU A 332 -40.87 8.47 26.57
CA LEU A 332 -42.19 9.04 26.22
C LEU A 332 -42.48 8.87 24.73
N GLU A 333 -43.54 8.12 24.39
CA GLU A 333 -43.95 7.89 23.01
C GLU A 333 -45.47 7.60 22.87
N TYR A 334 -45.97 7.51 21.63
CA TYR A 334 -47.30 6.94 21.36
C TYR A 334 -47.18 5.46 20.98
N LYS A 335 -48.13 4.65 21.44
CA LYS A 335 -48.29 3.28 20.96
C LYS A 335 -48.95 3.28 19.57
N ALA A 336 -48.22 2.82 18.56
CA ALA A 336 -48.66 2.89 17.16
C ALA A 336 -50.02 2.20 16.90
N GLN A 337 -50.29 1.07 17.56
CA GLN A 337 -51.57 0.35 17.43
C GLN A 337 -52.77 1.18 17.91
N ASP A 338 -52.59 2.09 18.87
CA ASP A 338 -53.69 2.94 19.31
C ASP A 338 -54.06 3.97 18.24
N SER A 339 -53.08 4.53 17.54
CA SER A 339 -53.32 5.39 16.38
C SER A 339 -54.04 4.64 15.25
N LEU A 340 -53.70 3.38 15.00
CA LEU A 340 -54.38 2.57 13.99
C LEU A 340 -55.82 2.25 14.39
N ARG A 341 -56.03 1.85 15.65
CA ARG A 341 -57.35 1.51 16.21
C ARG A 341 -58.35 2.64 16.07
N VAL A 342 -57.91 3.88 16.23
CA VAL A 342 -58.78 5.06 16.13
C VAL A 342 -58.94 5.56 14.68
N GLY A 343 -58.30 4.90 13.70
CA GLY A 343 -58.41 5.24 12.28
C GLY A 343 -57.41 6.29 11.79
N LEU A 344 -56.21 6.37 12.38
CA LEU A 344 -55.13 7.29 11.97
C LEU A 344 -53.92 6.59 11.33
N PRO A 345 -54.10 5.75 10.29
CA PRO A 345 -52.96 5.07 9.65
C PRO A 345 -52.00 6.04 8.95
N HIS A 346 -52.46 7.23 8.56
CA HIS A 346 -51.64 8.23 7.85
C HIS A 346 -50.55 8.89 8.72
N CYS A 347 -50.68 8.78 10.05
CA CYS A 347 -49.66 9.19 11.02
C CYS A 347 -48.69 8.06 11.37
N LEU A 348 -48.79 6.92 10.69
CA LEU A 348 -47.91 5.79 10.88
C LEU A 348 -47.09 5.56 9.62
N ASN A 349 -45.84 5.16 9.82
CA ASN A 349 -45.00 4.56 8.81
C ASN A 349 -44.96 3.06 9.07
N PHE A 350 -45.35 2.29 8.04
CA PHE A 350 -45.36 0.84 8.06
C PHE A 350 -44.07 0.34 7.45
N SER A 351 -43.28 -0.40 8.22
CA SER A 351 -42.02 -1.00 7.76
C SER A 351 -42.13 -2.51 7.84
N LYS A 352 -41.80 -3.20 6.76
CA LYS A 352 -41.82 -4.67 6.74
C LYS A 352 -40.81 -5.22 7.75
N ASP A 353 -41.25 -6.14 8.59
CA ASP A 353 -40.46 -6.85 9.59
C ASP A 353 -41.10 -8.20 9.84
N GLU A 354 -40.55 -9.25 9.21
CA GLU A 354 -41.12 -10.61 9.19
C GLU A 354 -41.12 -11.27 10.57
N SER A 355 -40.40 -10.71 11.55
CA SER A 355 -40.44 -11.19 12.94
C SER A 355 -41.67 -10.73 13.72
N MET A 356 -42.47 -9.81 13.17
CA MET A 356 -43.69 -9.32 13.81
C MET A 356 -44.85 -10.29 13.59
N ILE A 357 -45.25 -10.96 14.66
CA ILE A 357 -46.44 -11.84 14.70
C ILE A 357 -47.70 -11.04 15.04
N VAL A 358 -48.86 -11.56 14.65
CA VAL A 358 -50.16 -10.98 15.01
C VAL A 358 -50.47 -11.32 16.46
N GLU A 359 -50.32 -10.35 17.36
CA GLU A 359 -50.77 -10.47 18.76
C GLU A 359 -52.25 -10.07 18.89
N ASN A 360 -52.68 -9.04 18.14
CA ASN A 360 -54.07 -8.61 18.04
C ASN A 360 -54.58 -8.68 16.59
N PRO A 361 -55.47 -9.63 16.26
CA PRO A 361 -55.98 -9.85 14.88
C PRO A 361 -56.70 -8.66 14.25
N ASN A 362 -57.14 -7.69 15.05
CA ASN A 362 -57.89 -6.54 14.56
C ASN A 362 -57.00 -5.31 14.31
N LEU A 363 -55.74 -5.31 14.74
CA LEU A 363 -54.84 -4.15 14.69
C LEU A 363 -53.47 -4.48 14.10
N ASP A 364 -52.96 -5.67 14.39
CA ASP A 364 -51.64 -6.08 13.94
C ASP A 364 -51.75 -6.73 12.56
N SER A 365 -50.84 -6.33 11.69
CA SER A 365 -50.65 -6.91 10.36
C SER A 365 -49.42 -7.77 10.42
N GLU A 366 -49.56 -9.03 10.04
CA GLU A 366 -48.45 -9.99 10.05
C GLU A 366 -47.27 -9.48 9.22
N GLY A 367 -46.06 -9.54 9.79
CA GLY A 367 -44.83 -9.17 9.10
C GLY A 367 -44.60 -7.67 8.93
N TYR A 368 -45.31 -6.81 9.69
CA TYR A 368 -45.12 -5.35 9.67
C TYR A 368 -44.88 -4.79 11.05
N ARG A 369 -43.86 -3.93 11.16
CA ARG A 369 -43.63 -3.05 12.30
C ARG A 369 -44.20 -1.67 12.00
N TYR A 370 -44.86 -1.08 12.99
CA TYR A 370 -45.40 0.27 12.89
C TYR A 370 -44.48 1.26 13.61
N SER A 371 -44.30 2.44 13.02
CA SER A 371 -43.60 3.56 13.64
C SER A 371 -44.44 4.80 13.51
N VAL A 372 -44.45 5.64 14.55
CA VAL A 372 -45.24 6.87 14.56
C VAL A 372 -44.48 7.96 13.80
N ASP A 373 -45.15 8.60 12.84
CA ASP A 373 -44.67 9.79 12.16
C ASP A 373 -45.11 11.03 12.95
N TYR A 374 -44.27 11.41 13.91
CA TYR A 374 -44.52 12.55 14.78
C TYR A 374 -44.68 13.86 14.00
N SER A 375 -43.99 14.03 12.86
CA SER A 375 -44.12 15.23 12.01
C SER A 375 -45.52 15.36 11.41
N ARG A 376 -46.14 14.25 11.02
CA ARG A 376 -47.53 14.25 10.53
C ARG A 376 -48.55 14.41 11.65
N MET A 377 -48.31 13.79 12.81
CA MET A 377 -49.18 13.95 13.98
C MET A 377 -49.32 15.41 14.40
N VAL A 378 -48.23 16.18 14.34
CA VAL A 378 -48.25 17.63 14.62
C VAL A 378 -49.28 18.36 13.76
N CYS A 379 -49.49 17.97 12.51
CA CYS A 379 -50.52 18.59 11.65
C CYS A 379 -51.95 18.31 12.14
N LEU A 380 -52.23 17.12 12.67
CA LEU A 380 -53.53 16.78 13.27
C LEU A 380 -53.75 17.53 14.59
N LEU A 381 -52.73 17.55 15.45
CA LEU A 381 -52.77 18.28 16.71
C LEU A 381 -52.97 19.78 16.45
N HIS A 382 -52.29 20.35 15.46
CA HIS A 382 -52.51 21.74 15.04
C HIS A 382 -53.97 21.98 14.61
N LYS A 383 -54.56 21.06 13.83
CA LYS A 383 -55.96 21.15 13.42
C LYS A 383 -56.92 21.09 14.62
N LEU A 384 -56.64 20.22 15.60
CA LEU A 384 -57.40 20.15 16.86
C LEU A 384 -57.29 21.44 17.67
N VAL A 385 -56.09 22.01 17.78
CA VAL A 385 -55.86 23.29 18.47
C VAL A 385 -56.66 24.40 17.82
N ILE A 386 -56.67 24.50 16.48
CA ILE A 386 -57.51 25.48 15.76
C ILE A 386 -58.99 25.30 16.11
N LYS A 387 -59.46 24.04 16.15
CA LYS A 387 -60.85 23.73 16.47
C LYS A 387 -61.19 24.09 17.92
N GLN A 388 -60.35 23.70 18.87
CA GLN A 388 -60.54 23.98 20.29
C GLN A 388 -60.55 25.49 20.55
N GLN A 389 -59.64 26.24 19.91
CA GLN A 389 -59.63 27.70 20.01
C GLN A 389 -60.95 28.31 19.57
N LYS A 390 -61.50 27.85 18.43
CA LYS A 390 -62.82 28.32 17.96
C LYS A 390 -63.94 28.03 18.97
N GLN A 391 -63.93 26.84 19.60
CA GLN A 391 -64.93 26.50 20.63
C GLN A 391 -64.79 27.40 21.86
N ILE A 392 -63.57 27.69 22.29
CA ILE A 392 -63.30 28.62 23.39
C ILE A 392 -63.84 30.02 23.05
N ASP A 393 -63.54 30.53 21.86
CA ASP A 393 -64.01 31.85 21.41
C ASP A 393 -65.56 31.92 21.40
N ASP A 394 -66.22 30.84 20.98
CA ASP A 394 -67.69 30.77 20.95
C ASP A 394 -68.30 30.63 22.35
N LEU A 395 -67.68 29.87 23.26
CA LEU A 395 -68.09 29.80 24.67
C LEU A 395 -67.90 31.14 25.39
N GLN A 396 -66.79 31.85 25.15
CA GLN A 396 -66.57 33.19 25.70
C GLN A 396 -67.66 34.18 25.26
N LYS A 397 -68.07 34.13 23.98
CA LYS A 397 -69.21 34.93 23.49
C LYS A 397 -70.53 34.57 24.19
N GLN A 398 -70.76 33.29 24.49
CA GLN A 398 -71.96 32.84 25.20
C GLN A 398 -71.95 33.28 26.68
N ILE A 399 -70.81 33.16 27.36
CA ILE A 399 -70.63 33.65 28.74
C ILE A 399 -70.82 35.16 28.80
N TYR A 400 -70.27 35.92 27.84
CA TYR A 400 -70.50 37.37 27.74
C TYR A 400 -72.00 37.71 27.61
N LYS A 401 -72.76 36.94 26.81
CA LYS A 401 -74.21 37.10 26.68
C LYS A 401 -74.96 36.74 27.97
N LEU A 402 -74.58 35.66 28.66
CA LEU A 402 -75.16 35.22 29.93
C LEU A 402 -74.89 36.20 31.08
N ASN A 403 -73.67 36.74 31.17
CA ASN A 403 -73.32 37.77 32.15
C ASN A 403 -74.13 39.04 31.96
N LYS A 404 -74.49 39.39 30.71
CA LYS A 404 -75.39 40.51 30.41
C LYS A 404 -76.86 40.25 30.79
N LEU A 405 -77.23 38.99 31.08
CA LEU A 405 -78.58 38.55 31.46
C LEU A 405 -78.78 38.36 32.97
N TYR A 406 -77.70 38.12 33.75
CA TYR A 406 -77.79 37.73 35.18
C TYR A 406 -76.92 38.55 36.15
N LEU A 407 -76.13 39.51 35.68
CA LEU A 407 -75.59 40.57 36.53
C LEU A 407 -76.47 41.82 36.30
N PRO A 408 -76.99 42.45 37.38
CA PRO A 408 -77.78 43.68 37.26
C PRO A 408 -76.98 44.85 36.66
#